data_AF-A0A533B3L5-F1
#
_entry.id   AF-A0A533B3L5-F1
#
_cell.length_a   1.000
_cell.length_b   1.000
_cell.length_c   1.000
_cell.angle_alpha   90.00
_cell.angle_beta   90.00
_cell.angle_gamma   90.00
#
_symmetry.space_group_name_H-M   'P 1'
#
loop_
_entity.id
_entity.type
_entity.pdbx_description
1 polymer ?
#
loop_
_entity_poly.entity_id
_entity_poly.type
_entity_poly.pdbx_seq_one_letter_code
_entity_poly.pdbx_strand_id
1 'polypeptide(L)'
;MSKSDAEREKQELLRALAETKEIAPQLIEKGRNLTEAGQSALDLASIVESVASKAPAEFFRHPTFANVSSGFREFNSVAQTQYGQITEDVRLLGILHSTTTTTSVTTFAVAFASFGSTTDAMPELKSMEMLLHRSVDVAKVRESMKTLGLDATHGDIRSPVMLLCTAEEALRRPFANEGYATAVLVPLRESIQGCVDELLKLRPTVEKAGGWADKVASIARHCGKIANSPDHVDRVAATTYTLINELSAAKDRQMNRDRIVALFDQGVSVLEDIVFLVDRDRLRSDTK
;
A
#
# COMPACT_ATOMS: atom_id res chain seq x y z
N MET A 1 -29.38 2.05 -50.81
CA MET A 1 -29.04 2.89 -49.65
C MET A 1 -28.79 4.30 -50.17
N SER A 2 -29.62 5.27 -49.80
CA SER A 2 -29.42 6.65 -50.24
C SER A 2 -28.21 7.26 -49.54
N LYS A 3 -27.60 8.29 -50.12
CA LYS A 3 -26.52 9.05 -49.47
C LYS A 3 -26.93 9.60 -48.09
N SER A 4 -28.23 9.84 -47.90
CA SER A 4 -28.82 10.27 -46.62
C SER A 4 -28.82 9.15 -45.57
N ASP A 5 -29.05 7.91 -45.97
CA ASP A 5 -29.07 6.76 -45.05
C ASP A 5 -27.66 6.46 -44.52
N ALA A 6 -26.66 6.52 -45.40
CA ALA A 6 -25.26 6.30 -45.04
C ALA A 6 -24.73 7.37 -44.07
N GLU A 7 -25.13 8.64 -44.22
CA GLU A 7 -24.71 9.70 -43.30
C GLU A 7 -25.40 9.56 -41.94
N ARG A 8 -26.66 9.10 -41.91
CA ARG A 8 -27.36 8.81 -40.65
C ARG A 8 -26.69 7.66 -39.88
N GLU A 9 -26.40 6.54 -40.54
CA GLU A 9 -25.72 5.40 -39.91
C GLU A 9 -24.34 5.78 -39.38
N LYS A 10 -23.60 6.61 -40.12
CA LYS A 10 -22.31 7.14 -39.67
C LYS A 10 -22.46 8.00 -38.41
N GLN A 11 -23.48 8.87 -38.34
CA GLN A 11 -23.74 9.68 -37.15
C GLN A 11 -24.14 8.83 -35.94
N GLU A 12 -24.96 7.81 -36.15
CA GLU A 12 -25.34 6.84 -35.11
C GLU A 12 -24.12 6.07 -34.58
N LEU A 13 -23.25 5.59 -35.48
CA LEU A 13 -22.00 4.93 -35.10
C LEU A 13 -21.07 5.86 -34.32
N LEU A 14 -20.91 7.11 -34.77
CA LEU A 14 -20.07 8.10 -34.07
C LEU A 14 -20.61 8.41 -32.66
N ARG A 15 -21.93 8.47 -32.50
CA ARG A 15 -22.58 8.64 -31.19
C ARG A 15 -22.33 7.43 -30.29
N ALA A 16 -22.55 6.21 -30.79
CA ALA A 16 -22.30 4.99 -30.03
C ALA A 16 -20.81 4.87 -29.61
N LEU A 17 -19.88 5.27 -30.47
CA LEU A 17 -18.45 5.31 -30.14
C LEU A 17 -18.12 6.37 -29.09
N ALA A 18 -18.78 7.53 -29.11
CA ALA A 18 -18.61 8.56 -28.08
C ALA A 18 -19.13 8.08 -26.72
N GLU A 19 -20.33 7.50 -26.68
CA GLU A 19 -20.92 6.90 -25.48
C GLU A 19 -20.02 5.76 -24.94
N THR A 20 -19.47 4.92 -25.82
CA THR A 20 -18.53 3.87 -25.43
C THR A 20 -17.25 4.44 -24.80
N LYS A 21 -16.68 5.50 -25.39
CA LYS A 21 -15.48 6.17 -24.84
C LYS A 21 -15.73 6.82 -23.49
N GLU A 22 -16.97 7.23 -23.21
CA GLU A 22 -17.38 7.77 -21.91
C GLU A 22 -17.60 6.68 -20.85
N ILE A 23 -18.24 5.56 -21.24
CA ILE A 23 -18.63 4.48 -20.31
C ILE A 23 -17.47 3.51 -20.03
N ALA A 24 -16.65 3.19 -21.03
CA ALA A 24 -15.61 2.16 -20.89
C ALA A 24 -14.59 2.46 -19.76
N PRO A 25 -14.08 3.70 -19.57
CA PRO A 25 -13.19 4.00 -18.45
C PRO A 25 -13.85 3.75 -17.08
N GLN A 26 -15.14 4.04 -16.94
CA GLN A 26 -15.88 3.80 -15.70
C GLN A 26 -16.06 2.30 -15.43
N LEU A 27 -16.29 1.50 -16.48
CA LEU A 27 -16.34 0.04 -16.36
C LEU A 27 -14.98 -0.56 -16.00
N ILE A 28 -13.90 -0.06 -16.60
CA ILE A 28 -12.52 -0.45 -16.26
C ILE A 28 -12.24 -0.15 -14.78
N GLU A 29 -12.56 1.06 -14.32
CA GLU A 29 -12.34 1.45 -12.92
C GLU A 29 -13.19 0.61 -11.95
N LYS A 30 -14.45 0.31 -12.31
CA LYS A 30 -15.29 -0.60 -11.53
C LYS A 30 -14.70 -2.00 -11.46
N GLY A 31 -14.22 -2.54 -12.57
CA GLY A 31 -13.54 -3.83 -12.63
C GLY A 31 -12.28 -3.85 -11.76
N ARG A 32 -11.51 -2.76 -11.77
CA ARG A 32 -10.34 -2.57 -10.90
C ARG A 32 -10.74 -2.59 -9.43
N ASN A 33 -11.72 -1.78 -9.02
CA ASN A 33 -12.19 -1.73 -7.64
C ASN A 33 -12.72 -3.09 -7.13
N LEU A 34 -13.44 -3.82 -7.99
CA LEU A 34 -13.92 -5.17 -7.65
C LEU A 34 -12.75 -6.14 -7.44
N THR A 35 -11.73 -6.04 -8.29
CA THR A 35 -10.54 -6.87 -8.20
C THR A 35 -9.73 -6.55 -6.93
N GLU A 36 -9.56 -5.26 -6.62
CA GLU A 36 -8.89 -4.79 -5.40
C GLU A 36 -9.63 -5.27 -4.14
N ALA A 37 -10.97 -5.20 -4.15
CA ALA A 37 -11.82 -5.73 -3.08
C ALA A 37 -11.70 -7.26 -2.96
N GLY A 38 -11.77 -7.99 -4.08
CA GLY A 38 -11.59 -9.45 -4.07
C GLY A 38 -10.22 -9.86 -3.53
N GLN A 39 -9.15 -9.17 -3.93
CA GLN A 39 -7.81 -9.42 -3.43
C GLN A 39 -7.68 -9.10 -1.94
N SER A 40 -8.26 -7.99 -1.48
CA SER A 40 -8.26 -7.62 -0.06
C SER A 40 -9.01 -8.63 0.80
N ALA A 41 -10.13 -9.18 0.28
CA ALA A 41 -10.86 -10.27 0.94
C ALA A 41 -10.00 -11.53 1.07
N LEU A 42 -9.27 -11.88 0.00
CA LEU A 42 -8.39 -13.04 -0.02
C LEU A 42 -7.24 -12.88 0.97
N ASP A 43 -6.55 -11.73 0.94
CA ASP A 43 -5.45 -11.41 1.84
C ASP A 43 -5.91 -11.50 3.32
N LEU A 44 -7.10 -10.95 3.63
CA LEU A 44 -7.69 -11.07 4.96
C LEU A 44 -8.02 -12.52 5.33
N ALA A 45 -8.66 -13.26 4.43
CA ALA A 45 -9.03 -14.65 4.68
C ALA A 45 -7.81 -15.51 5.01
N SER A 46 -6.71 -15.35 4.26
CA SER A 46 -5.45 -16.07 4.51
C SER A 46 -4.85 -15.75 5.88
N ILE A 47 -4.91 -14.49 6.33
CA ILE A 47 -4.46 -14.14 7.69
C ILE A 47 -5.37 -14.76 8.76
N VAL A 48 -6.70 -14.63 8.60
CA VAL A 48 -7.66 -15.19 9.56
C VAL A 48 -7.51 -16.70 9.64
N GLU A 49 -7.31 -17.38 8.52
CA GLU A 49 -7.02 -18.82 8.46
C GLU A 49 -5.74 -19.18 9.20
N SER A 50 -4.64 -18.45 8.94
CA SER A 50 -3.36 -18.66 9.62
C SER A 50 -3.50 -18.53 11.14
N VAL A 51 -4.16 -17.48 11.62
CA VAL A 51 -4.44 -17.30 13.06
C VAL A 51 -5.34 -18.41 13.59
N ALA A 52 -6.42 -18.74 12.87
CA ALA A 52 -7.38 -19.76 13.27
C ALA A 52 -6.74 -21.14 13.41
N SER A 53 -5.78 -21.47 12.56
CA SER A 53 -5.05 -22.74 12.61
C SER A 53 -4.14 -22.89 13.84
N LYS A 54 -3.75 -21.78 14.47
CA LYS A 54 -2.79 -21.75 15.58
C LYS A 54 -3.43 -21.43 16.94
N ALA A 55 -4.58 -20.80 16.95
CA ALA A 55 -5.26 -20.39 18.18
C ALA A 55 -6.02 -21.56 18.85
N PRO A 56 -6.05 -21.62 20.19
CA PRO A 56 -6.83 -22.64 20.91
C PRO A 56 -8.34 -22.43 20.69
N ALA A 57 -9.12 -23.52 20.72
CA ALA A 57 -10.56 -23.46 20.43
C ALA A 57 -11.35 -22.52 21.37
N GLU A 58 -10.88 -22.38 22.62
CA GLU A 58 -11.46 -21.51 23.65
C GLU A 58 -11.43 -20.04 23.24
N PHE A 59 -10.43 -19.64 22.44
CA PHE A 59 -10.29 -18.29 21.90
C PHE A 59 -11.54 -17.87 21.09
N PHE A 60 -12.09 -18.80 20.32
CA PHE A 60 -13.25 -18.55 19.45
C PHE A 60 -14.59 -18.49 20.19
N ARG A 61 -14.62 -18.70 21.50
CA ARG A 61 -15.84 -18.57 22.31
C ARG A 61 -16.23 -17.13 22.58
N HIS A 62 -15.34 -16.17 22.35
CA HIS A 62 -15.66 -14.76 22.55
C HIS A 62 -16.75 -14.29 21.58
N PRO A 63 -17.78 -13.54 22.03
CA PRO A 63 -18.89 -13.09 21.17
C PRO A 63 -18.44 -12.35 19.91
N THR A 64 -17.28 -11.70 19.98
CA THR A 64 -16.66 -10.99 18.87
C THR A 64 -16.38 -11.86 17.63
N PHE A 65 -16.05 -13.15 17.81
CA PHE A 65 -15.84 -14.05 16.67
C PHE A 65 -17.12 -14.43 15.94
N ALA A 66 -18.27 -14.33 16.61
CA ALA A 66 -19.57 -14.48 15.95
C ALA A 66 -19.80 -13.35 14.93
N ASN A 67 -19.39 -12.12 15.27
CA ASN A 67 -19.46 -10.96 14.36
C ASN A 67 -18.52 -11.13 13.16
N VAL A 68 -17.27 -11.55 13.39
CA VAL A 68 -16.31 -11.83 12.30
C VAL A 68 -16.85 -12.93 11.37
N SER A 69 -17.35 -14.03 11.93
CA SER A 69 -17.92 -15.13 11.16
C SER A 69 -19.20 -14.73 10.42
N SER A 70 -19.99 -13.79 10.97
CA SER A 70 -21.15 -13.23 10.29
C SER A 70 -20.72 -12.35 9.11
N GLY A 71 -19.71 -11.51 9.30
CA GLY A 71 -19.16 -10.65 8.24
C GLY A 71 -18.66 -11.46 7.04
N PHE A 72 -17.90 -12.54 7.27
CA PHE A 72 -17.47 -13.44 6.18
C PHE A 72 -18.65 -14.14 5.49
N ARG A 73 -19.67 -14.57 6.24
CA ARG A 73 -20.87 -15.20 5.66
C ARG A 73 -21.67 -14.23 4.81
N GLU A 74 -21.84 -12.99 5.28
CA GLU A 74 -22.51 -11.93 4.53
C GLU A 74 -21.74 -11.59 3.26
N PHE A 75 -20.41 -11.40 3.35
CA PHE A 75 -19.56 -11.20 2.19
C PHE A 75 -19.70 -12.33 1.17
N ASN A 76 -19.63 -13.60 1.61
CA ASN A 76 -19.79 -14.75 0.72
C ASN A 76 -21.18 -14.82 0.08
N SER A 77 -22.24 -14.52 0.83
CA SER A 77 -23.62 -14.49 0.30
C SER A 77 -23.78 -13.42 -0.79
N VAL A 78 -23.27 -12.21 -0.54
CA VAL A 78 -23.28 -11.10 -1.49
C VAL A 78 -22.45 -11.44 -2.73
N ALA A 79 -21.23 -11.95 -2.53
CA ALA A 79 -20.34 -12.37 -3.62
C ALA A 79 -20.95 -13.47 -4.49
N GLN A 80 -21.59 -14.49 -3.89
CA GLN A 80 -22.28 -15.55 -4.63
C GLN A 80 -23.48 -15.02 -5.42
N THR A 81 -24.27 -14.13 -4.82
CA THR A 81 -25.43 -13.51 -5.48
C THR A 81 -24.98 -12.70 -6.70
N GLN A 82 -23.92 -11.91 -6.58
CA GLN A 82 -23.42 -11.09 -7.69
C GLN A 82 -22.59 -11.85 -8.71
N TYR A 83 -21.87 -12.90 -8.32
CA TYR A 83 -21.22 -13.80 -9.29
C TYR A 83 -22.26 -14.50 -10.18
N GLY A 84 -23.45 -14.79 -9.64
CA GLY A 84 -24.60 -15.28 -10.39
C GLY A 84 -25.36 -14.21 -11.19
N GLN A 85 -25.13 -12.92 -10.91
CA GLN A 85 -25.87 -11.77 -11.47
C GLN A 85 -24.93 -10.73 -12.13
N ILE A 86 -23.80 -11.14 -12.71
CA ILE A 86 -22.85 -10.25 -13.44
C ILE A 86 -23.48 -9.75 -14.75
N THR A 87 -24.60 -9.04 -14.65
CA THR A 87 -25.21 -8.27 -15.71
C THR A 87 -25.58 -6.87 -15.28
N GLU A 88 -25.84 -6.56 -13.98
CA GLU A 88 -26.43 -5.22 -13.69
C GLU A 88 -25.84 -4.35 -12.57
N ASP A 89 -25.14 -4.80 -11.52
CA ASP A 89 -24.61 -3.81 -10.55
C ASP A 89 -23.38 -4.23 -9.71
N VAL A 90 -22.21 -3.77 -10.15
CA VAL A 90 -20.90 -3.93 -9.47
C VAL A 90 -20.73 -3.00 -8.26
N ARG A 91 -21.60 -1.98 -8.10
CA ARG A 91 -21.45 -0.90 -7.10
C ARG A 91 -21.56 -1.36 -5.65
N LEU A 92 -22.42 -2.33 -5.35
CA LEU A 92 -22.68 -2.79 -3.98
C LEU A 92 -21.49 -3.57 -3.38
N LEU A 93 -20.67 -4.24 -4.20
CA LEU A 93 -19.52 -5.03 -3.73
C LEU A 93 -18.45 -4.17 -3.09
N GLY A 94 -18.07 -3.06 -3.73
CA GLY A 94 -16.99 -2.20 -3.24
C GLY A 94 -17.31 -1.58 -1.87
N ILE A 95 -18.55 -1.10 -1.69
CA ILE A 95 -18.99 -0.40 -0.46
C ILE A 95 -19.21 -1.39 0.69
N LEU A 96 -19.86 -2.53 0.41
CA LEU A 96 -20.04 -3.58 1.41
C LEU A 96 -18.69 -4.19 1.80
N HIS A 97 -17.80 -4.43 0.83
CA HIS A 97 -16.46 -4.96 1.10
C HIS A 97 -15.63 -4.02 1.97
N SER A 98 -15.52 -2.72 1.63
CA SER A 98 -14.71 -1.78 2.42
C SER A 98 -15.20 -1.70 3.88
N THR A 99 -16.52 -1.76 4.08
CA THR A 99 -17.13 -1.64 5.41
C THR A 99 -16.99 -2.94 6.21
N THR A 100 -17.29 -4.09 5.58
CA THR A 100 -17.26 -5.41 6.24
C THR A 100 -15.84 -5.88 6.52
N THR A 101 -14.90 -5.67 5.59
CA THR A 101 -13.48 -6.01 5.78
C THR A 101 -12.92 -5.20 6.94
N THR A 102 -12.99 -3.86 6.88
CA THR A 102 -12.46 -2.98 7.94
C THR A 102 -13.05 -3.32 9.31
N THR A 103 -14.38 -3.47 9.39
CA THR A 103 -15.06 -3.81 10.65
C THR A 103 -14.61 -5.16 11.18
N SER A 104 -14.53 -6.20 10.33
CA SER A 104 -14.16 -7.56 10.75
C SER A 104 -12.71 -7.66 11.21
N VAL A 105 -11.77 -6.99 10.52
CA VAL A 105 -10.35 -7.06 10.90
C VAL A 105 -10.08 -6.30 12.20
N THR A 106 -10.63 -5.08 12.38
CA THR A 106 -10.46 -4.32 13.63
C THR A 106 -11.04 -5.08 14.81
N THR A 107 -12.21 -5.68 14.61
CA THR A 107 -12.91 -6.50 15.60
C THR A 107 -12.09 -7.74 16.00
N PHE A 108 -11.44 -8.40 15.04
CA PHE A 108 -10.55 -9.53 15.29
C PHE A 108 -9.27 -9.11 16.04
N ALA A 109 -8.66 -7.97 15.68
CA ALA A 109 -7.44 -7.46 16.31
C ALA A 109 -7.67 -7.14 17.79
N VAL A 110 -8.77 -6.45 18.09
CA VAL A 110 -9.16 -6.07 19.46
C VAL A 110 -9.47 -7.31 20.32
N ALA A 111 -10.18 -8.29 19.77
CA ALA A 111 -10.44 -9.55 20.46
C ALA A 111 -9.11 -10.26 20.78
N PHE A 112 -8.21 -10.38 19.81
CA PHE A 112 -6.96 -11.08 20.01
C PHE A 112 -6.05 -10.41 21.06
N ALA A 113 -5.91 -9.09 21.01
CA ALA A 113 -5.13 -8.34 21.99
C ALA A 113 -5.65 -8.52 23.44
N SER A 114 -6.96 -8.72 23.60
CA SER A 114 -7.61 -8.87 24.90
C SER A 114 -7.36 -10.22 25.59
N PHE A 115 -6.94 -11.26 24.85
CA PHE A 115 -6.75 -12.61 25.40
C PHE A 115 -5.32 -12.93 25.86
N GLY A 116 -4.37 -12.01 25.68
CA GLY A 116 -2.96 -12.24 25.98
C GLY A 116 -2.36 -13.27 25.02
N SER A 117 -1.57 -12.83 24.04
CA SER A 117 -1.06 -13.72 22.99
C SER A 117 -0.17 -14.80 23.58
N THR A 118 -0.36 -16.05 23.16
CA THR A 118 0.74 -17.01 23.10
C THR A 118 1.81 -16.44 22.17
N THR A 119 3.09 -16.60 22.52
CA THR A 119 4.24 -16.03 21.78
C THR A 119 4.27 -16.39 20.29
N ASP A 120 3.62 -17.49 19.91
CA ASP A 120 3.68 -18.07 18.56
C ASP A 120 2.71 -17.42 17.55
N ALA A 121 1.73 -16.61 18.00
CA ALA A 121 0.76 -15.93 17.13
C ALA A 121 1.08 -14.44 16.88
N MET A 122 2.12 -13.91 17.53
CA MET A 122 2.54 -12.52 17.40
C MET A 122 2.92 -12.08 15.97
N PRO A 123 3.60 -12.91 15.15
CA PRO A 123 3.92 -12.55 13.77
C PRO A 123 2.67 -12.33 12.89
N GLU A 124 1.65 -13.16 13.07
CA GLU A 124 0.38 -13.08 12.33
C GLU A 124 -0.45 -11.87 12.79
N LEU A 125 -0.43 -11.56 14.08
CA LEU A 125 -1.07 -10.34 14.60
C LEU A 125 -0.44 -9.08 14.04
N LYS A 126 0.89 -9.04 13.99
CA LYS A 126 1.61 -7.95 13.35
C LYS A 126 1.25 -7.84 11.88
N SER A 127 1.10 -8.96 11.18
CA SER A 127 0.66 -8.97 9.77
C SER A 127 -0.77 -8.45 9.60
N MET A 128 -1.65 -8.74 10.55
CA MET A 128 -3.03 -8.28 10.54
C MET A 128 -3.18 -6.79 10.89
N GLU A 129 -2.41 -6.32 11.87
CA GLU A 129 -2.23 -4.90 12.20
C GLU A 129 -1.67 -4.15 10.98
N MET A 130 -0.66 -4.70 10.32
CA MET A 130 -0.10 -4.13 9.09
C MET A 130 -1.13 -4.05 7.97
N LEU A 131 -1.98 -5.08 7.74
CA LEU A 131 -3.07 -4.99 6.76
C LEU A 131 -4.10 -3.90 7.10
N LEU A 132 -4.45 -3.75 8.38
CA LEU A 132 -5.39 -2.75 8.87
C LEU A 132 -4.89 -1.32 8.67
N HIS A 133 -3.60 -1.10 8.92
CA HIS A 133 -3.01 0.23 8.89
C HIS A 133 -2.37 0.59 7.55
N ARG A 134 -2.15 -0.38 6.65
CA ARG A 134 -1.51 -0.19 5.34
C ARG A 134 -2.03 1.01 4.55
N SER A 135 -3.35 1.16 4.39
CA SER A 135 -3.92 2.26 3.59
C SER A 135 -3.82 3.61 4.30
N VAL A 136 -3.88 3.61 5.63
CA VAL A 136 -3.79 4.80 6.48
C VAL A 136 -2.35 5.29 6.55
N ASP A 137 -1.38 4.39 6.60
CA ASP A 137 0.03 4.73 6.78
C ASP A 137 0.66 5.21 5.48
N VAL A 138 0.35 4.60 4.33
CA VAL A 138 0.85 5.10 3.03
C VAL A 138 0.35 6.52 2.74
N ALA A 139 -0.91 6.84 3.08
CA ALA A 139 -1.45 8.19 2.90
C ALA A 139 -0.74 9.22 3.79
N LYS A 140 -0.52 8.89 5.07
CA LYS A 140 0.22 9.74 6.03
C LYS A 140 1.66 9.96 5.62
N VAL A 141 2.37 8.89 5.23
CA VAL A 141 3.76 8.96 4.76
C VAL A 141 3.84 9.83 3.51
N ARG A 142 2.94 9.65 2.54
CA ARG A 142 2.87 10.45 1.32
C ARG A 142 2.67 11.94 1.62
N GLU A 143 1.76 12.25 2.54
CA GLU A 143 1.53 13.65 2.94
C GLU A 143 2.76 14.22 3.64
N SER A 144 3.37 13.47 4.54
CA SER A 144 4.60 13.89 5.21
C SER A 144 5.74 14.12 4.21
N MET A 145 5.91 13.23 3.22
CA MET A 145 6.87 13.40 2.13
C MET A 145 6.59 14.67 1.31
N LYS A 146 5.32 14.95 0.96
CA LYS A 146 4.92 16.20 0.27
C LYS A 146 5.23 17.44 1.10
N THR A 147 4.99 17.41 2.41
CA THR A 147 5.31 18.57 3.27
C THR A 147 6.80 18.89 3.31
N LEU A 148 7.65 17.90 3.07
CA LEU A 148 9.11 18.06 2.92
C LEU A 148 9.54 18.42 1.48
N GLY A 149 8.61 18.57 0.54
CA GLY A 149 8.89 18.90 -0.86
C GLY A 149 9.37 17.73 -1.73
N LEU A 150 9.18 16.48 -1.26
CA LEU A 150 9.61 15.28 -1.98
C LEU A 150 8.67 14.86 -3.12
N ASP A 151 7.68 15.70 -3.45
CA ASP A 151 6.81 15.57 -4.62
C ASP A 151 7.34 16.33 -5.84
N ALA A 152 8.35 17.18 -5.65
CA ALA A 152 8.99 17.92 -6.73
C ALA A 152 9.59 16.98 -7.80
N THR A 153 9.30 17.28 -9.06
CA THR A 153 9.87 16.59 -10.22
C THR A 153 10.99 17.42 -10.82
N HIS A 154 12.11 16.77 -11.12
CA HIS A 154 13.28 17.42 -11.71
C HIS A 154 13.55 16.77 -13.08
N GLY A 155 13.03 17.38 -14.14
CA GLY A 155 13.11 16.83 -15.50
C GLY A 155 12.31 15.53 -15.64
N ASP A 156 12.92 14.52 -16.26
CA ASP A 156 12.31 13.20 -16.50
C ASP A 156 12.36 12.26 -15.28
N ILE A 157 12.96 12.70 -14.16
CA ILE A 157 13.09 11.89 -12.96
C ILE A 157 11.78 11.93 -12.18
N ARG A 158 11.18 10.75 -11.96
CA ARG A 158 9.99 10.59 -11.12
C ARG A 158 10.31 10.95 -9.67
N SER A 159 9.45 11.75 -9.05
CA SER A 159 9.61 12.13 -7.65
C SER A 159 9.43 10.92 -6.72
N PRO A 160 10.06 10.91 -5.53
CA PRO A 160 9.89 9.87 -4.52
C PRO A 160 8.41 9.58 -4.22
N VAL A 161 7.59 10.63 -4.08
CA VAL A 161 6.14 10.49 -3.86
C VAL A 161 5.45 9.74 -5.00
N MET A 162 5.78 10.03 -6.26
CA MET A 162 5.19 9.30 -7.40
C MET A 162 5.62 7.83 -7.44
N LEU A 163 6.85 7.53 -7.03
CA LEU A 163 7.37 6.16 -6.98
C LEU A 163 6.67 5.34 -5.89
N LEU A 164 6.41 5.93 -4.71
CA LEU A 164 5.59 5.31 -3.67
C LEU A 164 4.17 5.01 -4.15
N CYS A 165 3.51 5.98 -4.82
CA CYS A 165 2.19 5.78 -5.40
C CYS A 165 2.20 4.64 -6.44
N THR A 166 3.22 4.58 -7.29
CA THR A 166 3.38 3.53 -8.31
C THR A 166 3.49 2.15 -7.66
N ALA A 167 4.27 2.04 -6.58
CA ALA A 167 4.41 0.79 -5.83
C ALA A 167 3.07 0.37 -5.19
N GLU A 168 2.35 1.30 -4.57
CA GLU A 168 1.05 1.06 -3.96
C GLU A 168 0.01 0.60 -5.00
N GLU A 169 -0.09 1.29 -6.13
CA GLU A 169 -0.97 0.92 -7.22
C GLU A 169 -0.65 -0.47 -7.78
N ALA A 170 0.63 -0.81 -7.92
CA ALA A 170 1.04 -2.15 -8.33
C ALA A 170 0.63 -3.20 -7.29
N LEU A 171 0.74 -2.91 -5.99
CA LEU A 171 0.38 -3.84 -4.92
C LEU A 171 -1.13 -4.13 -4.85
N ARG A 172 -1.95 -3.17 -5.28
CA ARG A 172 -3.41 -3.33 -5.36
C ARG A 172 -3.86 -4.19 -6.54
N ARG A 173 -3.05 -4.31 -7.58
CA ARG A 173 -3.36 -5.18 -8.74
C ARG A 173 -3.38 -6.66 -8.32
N PRO A 174 -4.24 -7.49 -8.94
CA PRO A 174 -4.32 -8.91 -8.63
C PRO A 174 -3.00 -9.64 -8.94
N PHE A 175 -2.70 -10.66 -8.13
CA PHE A 175 -1.41 -11.36 -8.08
C PHE A 175 -1.09 -12.27 -9.30
N ALA A 176 -1.86 -12.21 -10.38
CA ALA A 176 -1.81 -13.21 -11.47
C ALA A 176 -0.65 -13.05 -12.47
N ASN A 177 0.18 -12.00 -12.37
CA ASN A 177 1.14 -11.66 -13.41
C ASN A 177 2.58 -12.06 -13.04
N GLU A 178 3.30 -12.71 -13.96
CA GLU A 178 4.76 -12.78 -13.89
C GLU A 178 5.36 -11.37 -13.75
N GLY A 179 6.39 -11.22 -12.92
CA GLY A 179 7.01 -9.91 -12.65
C GLY A 179 6.27 -9.05 -11.63
N TYR A 180 5.22 -9.55 -10.97
CA TYR A 180 4.47 -8.83 -9.93
C TYR A 180 5.37 -8.23 -8.83
N ALA A 181 6.31 -9.03 -8.30
CA ALA A 181 7.27 -8.57 -7.29
C ALA A 181 8.09 -7.37 -7.78
N THR A 182 8.54 -7.40 -9.04
CA THR A 182 9.32 -6.32 -9.64
C THR A 182 8.48 -5.04 -9.77
N ALA A 183 7.23 -5.16 -10.22
CA ALA A 183 6.33 -4.02 -10.39
C ALA A 183 6.04 -3.28 -9.07
N VAL A 184 6.07 -3.98 -7.93
CA VAL A 184 5.84 -3.40 -6.60
C VAL A 184 7.14 -2.93 -5.96
N LEU A 185 8.13 -3.82 -5.86
CA LEU A 185 9.29 -3.62 -4.99
C LEU A 185 10.35 -2.70 -5.62
N VAL A 186 10.44 -2.63 -6.96
CA VAL A 186 11.39 -1.73 -7.62
C VAL A 186 11.00 -0.26 -7.42
N PRO A 187 9.75 0.18 -7.71
CA PRO A 187 9.36 1.56 -7.43
C PRO A 187 9.44 1.92 -5.95
N LEU A 188 9.15 0.99 -5.04
CA LEU A 188 9.30 1.22 -3.60
C LEU A 188 10.75 1.48 -3.20
N ARG A 189 11.68 0.65 -3.67
CA ARG A 189 13.12 0.84 -3.44
C ARG A 189 13.59 2.19 -4.00
N GLU A 190 13.17 2.52 -5.23
CA GLU A 190 13.49 3.79 -5.87
C GLU A 190 12.90 4.97 -5.09
N SER A 191 11.72 4.83 -4.49
CA SER A 191 11.12 5.84 -3.60
C SER A 191 11.98 6.08 -2.36
N ILE A 192 12.43 5.01 -1.67
CA ILE A 192 13.31 5.13 -0.50
C ILE A 192 14.62 5.82 -0.89
N GLN A 193 15.22 5.41 -2.01
CA GLN A 193 16.46 6.01 -2.49
C GLN A 193 16.30 7.46 -2.88
N GLY A 194 15.28 7.79 -3.66
CA GLY A 194 14.98 9.16 -4.04
C GLY A 194 14.69 10.04 -2.82
N CYS A 195 13.96 9.53 -1.82
CA CYS A 195 13.71 10.23 -0.57
C CYS A 195 15.03 10.62 0.13
N VAL A 196 15.93 9.66 0.32
CA VAL A 196 17.25 9.92 0.93
C VAL A 196 18.09 10.87 0.08
N ASP A 197 18.15 10.66 -1.24
CA ASP A 197 18.98 11.47 -2.14
C ASP A 197 18.47 12.93 -2.23
N GLU A 198 17.16 13.16 -2.22
CA GLU A 198 16.58 14.52 -2.18
C GLU A 198 16.82 15.19 -0.81
N LEU A 199 16.63 14.48 0.30
CA LEU A 199 16.91 15.03 1.64
C LEU A 199 18.40 15.40 1.81
N LEU A 200 19.32 14.64 1.19
CA LEU A 200 20.74 14.97 1.14
C LEU A 200 21.05 16.21 0.28
N LYS A 201 20.19 16.59 -0.67
CA LYS A 201 20.34 17.84 -1.43
C LYS A 201 19.79 19.03 -0.64
N LEU A 202 18.71 18.81 0.11
CA LEU A 202 18.02 19.84 0.90
C LEU A 202 18.72 20.16 2.23
N ARG A 203 19.77 19.43 2.63
CA ARG A 203 20.51 19.75 3.86
C ARG A 203 21.26 21.09 3.75
N PRO A 204 21.39 21.85 4.86
CA PRO A 204 22.09 23.14 4.86
C PRO A 204 23.61 22.99 4.66
N THR A 205 24.20 21.88 5.13
CA THR A 205 25.64 21.64 5.06
C THR A 205 25.92 20.37 4.28
N VAL A 206 26.75 20.48 3.23
CA VAL A 206 27.14 19.32 2.41
C VAL A 206 28.26 18.55 3.09
N GLU A 207 28.00 17.27 3.39
CA GLU A 207 28.96 16.33 3.95
C GLU A 207 29.09 15.10 3.04
N LYS A 208 30.31 14.58 2.90
CA LYS A 208 30.53 13.30 2.21
C LYS A 208 29.98 12.17 3.07
N ALA A 209 28.89 11.55 2.62
CA ALA A 209 28.33 10.34 3.20
C ALA A 209 28.53 9.21 2.19
N GLY A 210 29.19 8.13 2.61
CA GLY A 210 29.49 6.99 1.74
C GLY A 210 28.32 6.01 1.71
N GLY A 211 28.13 5.30 2.83
CA GLY A 211 27.14 4.24 2.96
C GLY A 211 25.74 4.75 3.29
N TRP A 212 24.74 3.86 3.21
CA TRP A 212 23.36 4.16 3.61
C TRP A 212 23.26 4.65 5.05
N ALA A 213 24.02 4.04 5.96
CA ALA A 213 24.04 4.46 7.36
C ALA A 213 24.55 5.90 7.51
N ASP A 214 25.67 6.23 6.84
CA ASP A 214 26.22 7.58 6.85
C ASP A 214 25.26 8.60 6.24
N LYS A 215 24.55 8.22 5.17
CA LYS A 215 23.56 9.08 4.51
C LYS A 215 22.42 9.44 5.47
N VAL A 216 21.81 8.45 6.12
CA VAL A 216 20.72 8.66 7.08
C VAL A 216 21.22 9.44 8.30
N ALA A 217 22.39 9.10 8.84
CA ALA A 217 22.99 9.84 9.95
C ALA A 217 23.30 11.30 9.58
N SER A 218 23.76 11.57 8.35
CA SER A 218 24.00 12.92 7.84
C SER A 218 22.69 13.72 7.76
N ILE A 219 21.61 13.11 7.24
CA ILE A 219 20.27 13.74 7.22
C ILE A 219 19.83 14.08 8.65
N ALA A 220 19.90 13.12 9.58
CA ALA A 220 19.48 13.35 10.97
C ALA A 220 20.31 14.45 11.66
N ARG A 221 21.61 14.53 11.39
CA ARG A 221 22.50 15.52 12.00
C ARG A 221 22.19 16.95 11.51
N HIS A 222 22.01 17.12 10.20
CA HIS A 222 21.88 18.44 9.58
C HIS A 222 20.44 18.93 9.49
N CYS A 223 19.50 18.01 9.29
CA CYS A 223 18.08 18.29 9.07
C CYS A 223 17.19 17.73 10.18
N GLY A 224 17.72 16.96 11.14
CA GLY A 224 16.87 16.23 12.07
C GLY A 224 16.27 17.07 13.18
N LYS A 225 15.17 16.58 13.75
CA LYS A 225 14.56 17.13 14.97
C LYS A 225 15.53 17.01 16.16
N ILE A 226 15.52 18.03 17.03
CA ILE A 226 16.39 18.07 18.24
C ILE A 226 16.16 16.87 19.16
N ALA A 227 14.94 16.31 19.17
CA ALA A 227 14.54 15.22 20.04
C ALA A 227 15.01 13.82 19.59
N ASN A 228 15.68 13.68 18.45
CA ASN A 228 16.11 12.37 17.96
C ASN A 228 17.28 11.83 18.78
N SER A 229 17.11 10.66 19.40
CA SER A 229 18.24 9.99 20.06
C SER A 229 19.20 9.38 19.03
N PRO A 230 20.52 9.36 19.29
CA PRO A 230 21.50 8.71 18.42
C PRO A 230 21.15 7.25 18.12
N ASP A 231 20.73 6.50 19.14
CA ASP A 231 20.30 5.10 18.99
C ASP A 231 19.13 4.93 18.02
N HIS A 232 18.20 5.91 17.97
CA HIS A 232 17.09 5.85 17.02
C HIS A 232 17.60 6.06 15.59
N VAL A 233 18.47 7.04 15.37
CA VAL A 233 19.08 7.30 14.06
C VAL A 233 19.84 6.07 13.55
N ASP A 234 20.64 5.44 14.41
CA ASP A 234 21.41 4.24 14.08
C ASP A 234 20.50 3.06 13.71
N ARG A 235 19.38 2.89 14.43
CA ARG A 235 18.37 1.87 14.07
C ARG A 235 17.74 2.15 12.71
N VAL A 236 17.31 3.38 12.43
CA VAL A 236 16.71 3.74 11.12
C VAL A 236 17.71 3.51 10.00
N ALA A 237 18.97 3.92 10.20
CA ALA A 237 20.08 3.69 9.27
C ALA A 237 20.29 2.20 8.96
N ALA A 238 20.38 1.36 10.00
CA ALA A 238 20.59 -0.08 9.85
C ALA A 238 19.40 -0.78 9.16
N THR A 239 18.18 -0.43 9.54
CA THR A 239 16.95 -0.97 8.93
C THR A 239 16.86 -0.56 7.46
N THR A 240 17.12 0.70 7.15
CA THR A 240 17.12 1.21 5.76
C THR A 240 18.13 0.45 4.89
N TYR A 241 19.36 0.28 5.37
CA TYR A 241 20.40 -0.45 4.65
C TYR A 241 20.00 -1.91 4.39
N THR A 242 19.52 -2.59 5.42
CA THR A 242 19.10 -3.99 5.34
C THR A 242 17.97 -4.15 4.32
N LEU A 243 16.96 -3.29 4.39
CA LEU A 243 15.80 -3.35 3.52
C LEU A 243 16.16 -3.02 2.06
N ILE A 244 16.98 -2.00 1.79
CA ILE A 244 17.39 -1.66 0.41
C ILE A 244 18.11 -2.83 -0.26
N ASN A 245 18.98 -3.52 0.47
CA ASN A 245 19.68 -4.70 -0.04
C ASN A 245 18.70 -5.85 -0.31
N GLU A 246 17.75 -6.06 0.59
CA GLU A 246 16.72 -7.07 0.42
C GLU A 246 15.82 -6.77 -0.79
N LEU A 247 15.30 -5.55 -0.93
CA LEU A 247 14.50 -5.12 -2.08
C LEU A 247 15.27 -5.23 -3.39
N SER A 248 16.58 -4.94 -3.36
CA SER A 248 17.45 -5.10 -4.53
C SER A 248 17.64 -6.55 -4.94
N ALA A 249 17.73 -7.47 -3.98
CA ALA A 249 17.82 -8.90 -4.25
C ALA A 249 16.46 -9.52 -4.63
N ALA A 250 15.36 -8.90 -4.23
CA ALA A 250 14.00 -9.41 -4.46
C ALA A 250 13.59 -9.38 -5.95
N LYS A 251 14.18 -8.49 -6.77
CA LYS A 251 13.84 -8.35 -8.19
C LYS A 251 14.05 -9.64 -9.01
N ASP A 252 15.01 -10.47 -8.60
CA ASP A 252 15.41 -11.69 -9.32
C ASP A 252 14.82 -12.97 -8.69
N ARG A 253 14.01 -12.83 -7.63
CA ARG A 253 13.44 -13.95 -6.87
C ARG A 253 11.94 -14.10 -7.15
N GLN A 254 11.50 -15.34 -7.32
CA GLN A 254 10.08 -15.64 -7.25
C GLN A 254 9.63 -15.53 -5.79
N MET A 255 8.67 -14.63 -5.52
CA MET A 255 8.11 -14.39 -4.19
C MET A 255 6.60 -14.59 -4.22
N ASN A 256 6.05 -15.15 -3.15
CA ASN A 256 4.61 -15.15 -2.95
C ASN A 256 4.12 -13.74 -2.58
N ARG A 257 2.81 -13.53 -2.69
CA ARG A 257 2.18 -12.24 -2.40
C ARG A 257 2.48 -11.77 -0.98
N ASP A 258 2.34 -12.64 0.00
CA ASP A 258 2.53 -12.32 1.41
C ASP A 258 3.92 -11.75 1.70
N ARG A 259 4.96 -12.29 1.05
CA ARG A 259 6.32 -11.75 1.20
C ARG A 259 6.45 -10.36 0.57
N ILE A 260 5.84 -10.14 -0.59
CA ILE A 260 5.87 -8.84 -1.29
C ILE A 260 5.12 -7.79 -0.48
N VAL A 261 3.95 -8.16 0.04
CA VAL A 261 3.12 -7.43 1.01
C VAL A 261 3.95 -7.03 2.23
N ALA A 262 4.64 -7.98 2.86
CA ALA A 262 5.47 -7.71 4.03
C ALA A 262 6.64 -6.77 3.72
N LEU A 263 7.32 -6.95 2.58
CA LEU A 263 8.41 -6.07 2.16
C LEU A 263 7.92 -4.66 1.80
N PHE A 264 6.72 -4.56 1.23
CA PHE A 264 6.10 -3.28 0.93
C PHE A 264 5.87 -2.47 2.21
N ASP A 265 5.23 -3.08 3.20
CA ASP A 265 4.94 -2.41 4.47
C ASP A 265 6.22 -2.04 5.23
N GLN A 266 7.25 -2.89 5.20
CA GLN A 266 8.56 -2.55 5.74
C GLN A 266 9.16 -1.30 5.06
N GLY A 267 8.99 -1.18 3.74
CA GLY A 267 9.43 0.01 3.00
C GLY A 267 8.65 1.26 3.35
N VAL A 268 7.34 1.15 3.57
CA VAL A 268 6.50 2.26 4.06
C VAL A 268 6.94 2.71 5.45
N SER A 269 7.19 1.76 6.36
CA SER A 269 7.69 2.04 7.71
C SER A 269 9.07 2.71 7.70
N VAL A 270 9.98 2.26 6.83
CA VAL A 270 11.29 2.92 6.66
C VAL A 270 11.14 4.35 6.12
N LEU A 271 10.25 4.58 5.16
CA LEU A 271 9.96 5.92 4.66
C LEU A 271 9.39 6.82 5.77
N GLU A 272 8.46 6.30 6.56
CA GLU A 272 7.90 7.00 7.71
C GLU A 272 9.00 7.41 8.70
N ASP A 273 9.85 6.46 9.11
CA ASP A 273 10.96 6.71 10.02
C ASP A 273 11.91 7.78 9.47
N ILE A 274 12.32 7.68 8.20
CA ILE A 274 13.22 8.67 7.56
C ILE A 274 12.59 10.06 7.56
N VAL A 275 11.32 10.17 7.15
CA VAL A 275 10.60 11.45 7.10
C VAL A 275 10.38 12.01 8.50
N PHE A 276 10.11 11.14 9.48
CA PHE A 276 9.91 11.53 10.87
C PHE A 276 11.19 12.10 11.51
N LEU A 277 12.37 11.60 11.12
CA LEU A 277 13.64 12.14 11.59
C LEU A 277 13.81 13.62 11.23
N VAL A 278 13.26 14.07 10.09
CA VAL A 278 13.51 15.39 9.51
C VAL A 278 12.66 16.47 10.16
N ASP A 279 13.30 17.58 10.48
CA ASP A 279 12.69 18.86 10.84
C ASP A 279 12.63 19.73 9.58
N ARG A 280 11.40 20.05 9.15
CA ARG A 280 11.15 20.82 7.93
C ARG A 280 11.82 22.19 7.97
N ASP A 281 11.85 22.84 9.13
CA ASP A 281 12.38 24.21 9.26
C ASP A 281 13.91 24.25 9.15
N ARG A 282 14.56 23.09 9.25
CA ARG A 282 16.02 22.93 9.09
C ARG A 282 16.41 22.56 7.67
N LEU A 283 15.45 22.23 6.80
CA LEU A 283 15.72 22.05 5.38
C LEU A 283 16.06 23.40 4.75
N ARG A 284 17.01 23.37 3.82
CA ARG A 284 17.27 24.52 2.96
C ARG A 284 15.97 24.84 2.23
N SER A 285 15.44 26.02 2.49
CA SER A 285 14.39 26.59 1.66
C SER A 285 15.03 26.81 0.30
N ASP A 286 14.68 25.98 -0.68
CA ASP A 286 14.93 26.35 -2.06
C ASP A 286 14.23 27.69 -2.26
N THR A 287 15.06 28.72 -2.38
CA THR A 287 14.67 30.07 -2.72
C THR A 287 14.03 29.94 -4.10
N LYS A 288 12.69 29.87 -4.14
CA LYS A 288 11.94 30.15 -5.35
C LYS A 288 12.14 31.62 -5.72
#